data_AF-A0A9E5Y850-F1
#
_entry.id   AF-A0A9E5Y850-F1
#
_cell.length_a   1.000
_cell.length_b   1.000
_cell.length_c   1.000
_cell.angle_alpha   90.00
_cell.angle_beta   90.00
_cell.angle_gamma   90.00
#
_symmetry.space_group_name_H-M   'P 1'
#
loop_
_entity.id
_entity.type
_entity.pdbx_description
1 polymer ?
#
loop_
_entity_poly.entity_id
_entity_poly.type
_entity_poly.pdbx_seq_one_letter_code
_entity_poly.pdbx_strand_id
1 'polypeptide(L)'
;MRQAFAAIPKELEEAAAIDYCGPIRFLIHIAIPLVKPTYLAFALISIIYHWNEFFWPLIITDTVRSRTLTVGLALFAQSSESAAEWTLLMAATLLVIMPLVIVFLIFQRSFIKSFMQSGLKG
;
A
#
# COMPACT_ATOMS: atom_id res chain seq x y z
N MET A 1 -10.61 7.53 -1.15
CA MET A 1 -10.84 7.51 -2.62
C MET A 1 -11.99 8.42 -3.05
N ARG A 2 -13.24 8.23 -2.58
CA ARG A 2 -14.37 9.12 -2.93
C ARG A 2 -14.06 10.61 -2.73
N GLN A 3 -13.49 10.99 -1.59
CA GLN A 3 -13.12 12.37 -1.30
C GLN A 3 -12.06 12.94 -2.25
N ALA A 4 -11.13 12.11 -2.75
CA ALA A 4 -10.10 12.53 -3.68
C ALA A 4 -10.68 12.91 -5.05
N PHE A 5 -11.63 12.11 -5.54
CA PHE A 5 -12.38 12.43 -6.75
C PHE A 5 -13.32 13.62 -6.56
N ALA A 6 -13.95 13.74 -5.39
CA ALA A 6 -14.82 14.89 -5.06
C ALA A 6 -14.04 16.22 -4.92
N ALA A 7 -12.73 16.17 -4.74
CA ALA A 7 -11.86 17.35 -4.68
C ALA A 7 -11.46 17.86 -6.08
N ILE A 8 -11.80 17.13 -7.15
CA ILE A 8 -11.58 17.58 -8.52
C ILE A 8 -12.55 18.74 -8.81
N PRO A 9 -12.07 19.92 -9.23
CA PRO A 9 -12.93 21.05 -9.57
C PRO A 9 -13.89 20.70 -10.71
N LYS A 10 -15.17 21.09 -10.60
CA LYS A 10 -16.19 20.82 -11.62
C LYS A 10 -15.88 21.49 -12.95
N GLU A 11 -15.15 22.61 -12.91
CA GLU A 11 -14.75 23.38 -14.09
C GLU A 11 -13.89 22.54 -15.05
N LEU A 12 -13.13 21.56 -14.55
CA LEU A 12 -12.36 20.63 -15.40
C LEU A 12 -13.26 19.66 -16.16
N GLU A 13 -14.36 19.23 -15.55
CA GLU A 13 -15.35 18.36 -16.17
C GLU A 13 -16.14 19.13 -17.24
N GLU A 14 -16.54 20.36 -16.93
CA GLU A 14 -17.22 21.26 -17.86
C GLU A 14 -16.34 21.62 -19.07
N ALA A 15 -15.06 21.96 -18.85
CA ALA A 15 -14.11 22.22 -19.93
C ALA A 15 -13.92 20.98 -20.84
N ALA A 16 -13.77 19.80 -20.23
CA ALA A 16 -13.67 18.56 -20.99
C ALA A 16 -14.94 18.26 -21.81
N ALA A 17 -16.12 18.59 -21.28
CA ALA A 17 -17.39 18.45 -22.01
C ALA A 17 -17.48 19.39 -23.22
N ILE A 18 -16.99 20.62 -23.10
CA ILE A 18 -16.89 21.58 -24.23
C ILE A 18 -15.97 21.03 -25.33
N ASP A 19 -14.89 20.33 -24.96
CA ASP A 19 -13.96 19.66 -25.87
C ASP A 19 -14.48 18.30 -26.41
N TYR A 20 -15.78 18.00 -26.23
CA TYR A 20 -16.41 16.72 -26.61
C TYR A 20 -15.70 15.48 -26.02
N CYS A 21 -15.06 15.63 -24.86
CA CYS A 21 -14.44 14.53 -24.15
C CYS A 21 -15.51 13.72 -23.40
N GLY A 22 -15.77 12.50 -23.86
CA GLY A 22 -16.72 11.61 -23.20
C GLY A 22 -16.30 11.24 -21.76
N PRO A 23 -17.26 10.81 -20.91
CA PRO A 23 -17.04 10.61 -19.47
C PRO A 23 -15.95 9.57 -19.16
N ILE A 24 -15.86 8.49 -19.95
CA ILE A 24 -14.80 7.47 -19.79
C ILE A 24 -13.43 8.05 -20.11
N ARG A 25 -13.35 8.90 -21.15
CA ARG A 25 -12.10 9.53 -21.57
C ARG A 25 -11.62 10.54 -20.53
N PHE A 26 -12.54 11.35 -19.99
CA PHE A 26 -12.28 12.25 -18.85
C PHE A 26 -11.77 11.48 -17.63
N LEU A 27 -12.45 10.39 -17.26
CA LEU A 27 -12.05 9.57 -16.11
C LEU A 27 -10.60 9.07 -16.24
N ILE A 28 -10.27 8.46 -17.38
CA ILE A 28 -8.97 7.81 -17.60
C ILE A 28 -7.84 8.81 -17.80
N HIS A 29 -8.07 9.88 -18.56
CA HIS A 29 -7.00 10.79 -19.00
C HIS A 29 -6.84 12.03 -18.11
N ILE A 30 -7.88 12.41 -17.36
CA ILE A 30 -7.87 13.64 -16.55
C ILE A 30 -8.02 13.28 -15.08
N ALA A 31 -9.13 12.66 -14.68
CA ALA A 31 -9.44 12.44 -13.28
C ALA A 31 -8.47 11.47 -12.58
N ILE A 32 -8.18 10.31 -13.17
CA ILE A 32 -7.28 9.30 -12.59
C ILE A 32 -5.84 9.83 -12.40
N PRO A 33 -5.20 10.50 -13.39
CA PRO A 33 -3.89 11.11 -13.20
C PRO A 33 -3.86 12.19 -12.12
N LEU A 34 -4.93 12.97 -11.96
CA LEU A 34 -5.05 14.00 -10.91
C LEU A 34 -5.04 13.40 -9.51
N VAL A 35 -5.72 12.27 -9.29
CA VAL A 35 -5.76 11.59 -7.99
C VAL A 35 -4.64 10.56 -7.79
N LYS A 36 -3.65 10.54 -8.69
CA LYS A 36 -2.46 9.67 -8.61
C LYS A 36 -1.78 9.61 -7.25
N PRO A 37 -1.40 10.73 -6.63
CA PRO A 37 -0.75 10.67 -5.32
C PRO A 37 -1.63 9.99 -4.26
N THR A 38 -2.94 10.21 -4.31
CA THR A 38 -3.87 9.66 -3.31
C THR A 38 -4.04 8.15 -3.42
N TYR A 39 -4.22 7.61 -4.63
CA TYR A 39 -4.37 6.15 -4.76
C TYR A 39 -3.05 5.42 -4.52
N LEU A 40 -1.90 6.04 -4.83
CA LEU A 40 -0.59 5.47 -4.49
C LEU A 40 -0.36 5.39 -2.98
N ALA A 41 -0.70 6.45 -2.25
CA ALA A 41 -0.65 6.45 -0.80
C ALA A 41 -1.58 5.38 -0.21
N PHE A 42 -2.81 5.29 -0.73
CA PHE A 42 -3.76 4.25 -0.34
C PHE A 42 -3.22 2.83 -0.61
N ALA A 43 -2.66 2.59 -1.80
CA ALA A 43 -2.09 1.29 -2.16
C ALA A 43 -0.94 0.89 -1.22
N LEU A 44 -0.03 1.82 -0.89
CA LEU A 44 1.06 1.56 0.03
C LEU A 44 0.55 1.21 1.44
N ILE A 45 -0.37 2.01 1.98
CA ILE A 45 -0.98 1.75 3.29
C ILE A 45 -1.69 0.40 3.27
N SER A 46 -2.42 0.09 2.20
CA SER A 46 -3.11 -1.19 2.04
C SER A 46 -2.13 -2.37 2.02
N ILE A 47 -1.04 -2.29 1.27
CA ILE A 47 -0.01 -3.35 1.24
C ILE A 47 0.55 -3.56 2.64
N ILE A 48 0.93 -2.49 3.35
CA ILE A 48 1.47 -2.58 4.71
C ILE A 48 0.43 -3.21 5.64
N TYR A 49 -0.83 -2.78 5.56
CA TYR A 49 -1.91 -3.28 6.40
C TYR A 49 -2.14 -4.79 6.20
N HIS A 50 -2.30 -5.24 4.96
CA HIS A 50 -2.55 -6.65 4.67
C HIS A 50 -1.31 -7.52 4.88
N TRP A 51 -0.10 -6.98 4.70
CA TRP A 51 1.13 -7.70 4.99
C TRP A 51 1.33 -7.93 6.49
N ASN A 52 0.97 -6.95 7.32
CA ASN A 52 1.06 -7.05 8.78
C ASN A 52 -0.17 -7.71 9.42
N GLU A 53 -1.16 -8.12 8.62
CA GLU A 53 -2.28 -8.89 9.14
C GLU A 53 -1.76 -10.22 9.69
N PHE A 54 -2.17 -10.51 10.91
CA PHE A 54 -1.71 -11.65 11.69
C PHE A 54 -2.89 -12.46 12.21
N PHE A 55 -3.85 -11.81 12.86
CA PHE A 55 -4.94 -12.50 13.55
C PHE A 55 -5.86 -13.24 12.59
N TRP A 56 -6.26 -12.63 11.48
CA TRP A 56 -7.21 -13.25 10.57
C TRP A 56 -6.60 -14.48 9.87
N PRO A 57 -5.39 -14.42 9.27
CA PRO A 57 -4.69 -15.58 8.76
C PRO A 57 -4.44 -16.65 9.83
N LEU A 58 -4.06 -16.28 11.05
CA LEU A 58 -3.82 -17.23 12.13
C LEU A 58 -5.08 -18.08 12.43
N ILE A 59 -6.26 -17.47 12.39
CA ILE A 59 -7.53 -18.14 12.68
C ILE A 59 -8.01 -18.99 11.50
N ILE A 60 -7.87 -18.50 10.27
CA ILE A 60 -8.48 -19.14 9.08
C ILE A 60 -7.57 -20.16 8.39
N THR A 61 -6.28 -20.20 8.70
CA THR A 61 -5.31 -21.07 8.02
C THR A 61 -4.96 -22.31 8.84
N ASP A 62 -5.36 -23.48 8.32
CA ASP A 62 -5.15 -24.75 9.04
C ASP A 62 -3.82 -25.44 8.70
N THR A 63 -3.19 -25.12 7.57
CA THR A 63 -1.98 -25.81 7.09
C THR A 63 -0.76 -24.90 7.03
N VAL A 64 0.44 -25.46 7.18
CA VAL A 64 1.70 -24.70 7.08
C VAL A 64 1.86 -24.03 5.73
N ARG A 65 1.38 -24.64 4.64
CA ARG A 65 1.49 -24.08 3.29
C ARG A 65 0.53 -22.91 3.03
N SER A 66 -0.59 -22.84 3.76
CA SER A 66 -1.57 -21.76 3.62
C SER A 66 -1.34 -20.58 4.57
N ARG A 67 -0.42 -20.71 5.53
CA ARG A 67 -0.07 -19.63 6.47
C ARG A 67 0.68 -18.50 5.78
N THR A 68 0.37 -17.27 6.19
CA THR A 68 1.14 -16.09 5.78
C THR A 68 2.54 -16.10 6.40
N LEU A 69 3.47 -15.40 5.76
CA LEU A 69 4.84 -15.26 6.25
C LEU A 69 4.89 -14.68 7.67
N THR A 70 4.00 -13.75 8.01
CA THR A 70 3.89 -13.16 9.35
C THR A 70 3.49 -14.20 10.40
N VAL A 71 2.49 -15.03 10.11
CA VAL A 71 2.08 -16.12 11.01
C VAL A 71 3.15 -17.19 11.13
N GLY A 72 3.74 -17.60 10.00
CA GLY A 72 4.83 -18.58 9.97
C GLY A 72 6.04 -18.13 10.79
N LEU A 73 6.44 -16.85 10.68
CA LEU A 73 7.54 -16.28 11.46
C LEU A 73 7.26 -16.30 12.97
N ALA A 74 6.03 -15.99 13.39
CA ALA A 74 5.65 -16.02 14.80
C ALA A 74 5.65 -17.43 15.39
N LEU A 75 5.24 -18.43 14.61
CA LEU A 75 5.32 -19.83 15.03
C LEU A 75 6.79 -20.29 15.13
N PHE A 76 7.61 -19.90 14.16
CA PHE A 76 9.05 -20.18 14.17
C PHE A 76 9.76 -19.54 15.37
N ALA A 77 9.32 -18.34 15.77
CA ALA A 77 9.80 -17.67 16.97
C ALA A 77 9.49 -18.43 18.27
N GLN A 78 8.31 -19.03 18.37
CA GLN A 78 7.93 -19.79 19.55
C GLN A 78 8.66 -21.14 19.65
N SER A 79 9.05 -21.73 18.52
CA SER A 79 9.77 -23.01 18.50
C SER A 79 11.30 -22.88 18.61
N SER A 80 11.83 -21.65 18.63
CA SER A 80 13.28 -21.41 18.65
C SER A 80 13.81 -21.42 20.08
N GLU A 81 14.63 -22.41 20.43
CA GLU A 81 15.20 -22.60 21.77
C GLU A 81 16.72 -22.43 21.80
N SER A 82 17.40 -22.56 20.64
CA SER A 82 18.85 -22.47 20.52
C SER A 82 19.35 -21.16 19.91
N ALA A 83 20.60 -20.77 20.24
CA ALA A 83 21.28 -19.62 19.64
C ALA A 83 21.40 -19.72 18.10
N ALA A 84 21.54 -20.94 17.56
CA ALA A 84 21.56 -21.17 16.11
C ALA A 84 20.20 -20.85 15.47
N GLU A 85 19.09 -21.20 16.13
CA GLU A 85 17.73 -20.93 15.67
C GLU A 85 17.41 -19.44 15.73
N TRP A 86 17.95 -18.72 16.72
CA TRP A 86 17.88 -17.26 16.78
C TRP A 86 18.54 -16.61 15.55
N THR A 87 19.68 -17.13 15.10
CA THR A 87 20.35 -16.62 13.89
C THR A 87 19.46 -16.80 12.65
N LEU A 88 18.83 -17.98 12.52
CA LEU A 88 17.86 -18.28 11.47
C LEU A 88 16.61 -17.39 11.56
N LEU A 89 16.11 -17.12 12.76
CA LEU A 89 14.94 -16.27 13.00
C LEU A 89 15.19 -14.83 12.55
N MET A 90 16.38 -14.28 12.85
CA MET A 90 16.75 -12.95 12.39
C MET A 90 16.87 -12.89 10.87
N ALA A 91 17.45 -13.91 10.24
CA ALA A 91 17.50 -14.00 8.79
C ALA A 91 16.10 -14.08 8.17
N ALA A 92 15.21 -14.91 8.72
CA ALA A 92 13.82 -15.01 8.30
C ALA A 92 13.08 -13.68 8.47
N THR A 93 13.28 -12.98 9.59
CA THR A 93 12.69 -11.65 9.85
C THR A 93 13.10 -10.64 8.79
N LEU A 94 14.38 -10.60 8.41
CA LEU A 94 14.89 -9.73 7.35
C LEU A 94 14.21 -10.04 6.00
N LEU A 95 14.02 -11.32 5.65
CA LEU A 95 13.32 -11.71 4.44
C LEU A 95 11.84 -11.31 4.46
N VAL A 96 11.17 -11.41 5.62
CA VAL A 96 9.75 -11.03 5.76
C VAL A 96 9.54 -9.52 5.62
N ILE A 97 10.47 -8.69 6.12
CA ILE A 97 10.35 -7.23 5.99
C ILE A 97 10.85 -6.69 4.64
N MET A 98 11.70 -7.44 3.92
CA MET A 98 12.33 -7.00 2.68
C MET A 98 11.34 -6.48 1.62
N PRO A 99 10.21 -7.15 1.33
CA PRO A 99 9.23 -6.65 0.37
C PRO A 99 8.66 -5.28 0.75
N LEU A 100 8.39 -5.04 2.04
CA LEU A 100 7.88 -3.76 2.51
C LEU A 100 8.91 -2.65 2.34
N VAL A 101 10.18 -2.95 2.60
CA VAL A 101 11.29 -2.02 2.37
C VAL A 101 11.40 -1.66 0.88
N ILE A 102 11.31 -2.66 -0.02
CA ILE A 102 11.36 -2.44 -1.46
C ILE A 102 10.19 -1.55 -1.92
N VAL A 103 8.96 -1.86 -1.47
CA VAL A 103 7.77 -1.06 -1.78
C VAL A 103 7.96 0.37 -1.29
N PHE A 104 8.42 0.56 -0.05
CA PHE A 104 8.71 1.89 0.49
C PHE A 104 9.73 2.65 -0.37
N LEU A 105 10.85 2.02 -0.74
CA LEU A 105 11.88 2.66 -1.56
C LEU A 105 11.39 3.07 -2.95
N ILE A 106 10.45 2.33 -3.54
CA ILE A 106 9.80 2.69 -4.81
C ILE A 106 8.89 3.93 -4.62
N PHE A 107 8.10 3.97 -3.54
CA PHE A 107 7.08 4.99 -3.34
C PHE A 107 7.53 6.23 -2.55
N GLN A 108 8.68 6.20 -1.87
CA GLN A 108 9.17 7.29 -1.01
C GLN A 108 9.17 8.67 -1.70
N ARG A 109 9.55 8.73 -2.99
CA ARG A 109 9.59 9.99 -3.75
C ARG A 109 8.20 10.56 -4.01
N SER A 110 7.22 9.69 -4.28
CA SER A 110 5.82 10.08 -4.51
C SER A 110 5.16 10.52 -3.21
N PHE A 111 5.50 9.86 -2.10
CA PHE A 111 5.00 10.19 -0.77
C PHE A 111 5.44 11.58 -0.31
N ILE A 112 6.73 11.92 -0.48
CA ILE A 112 7.26 13.25 -0.15
C ILE A 112 6.57 14.34 -0.98
N LYS A 113 6.35 14.12 -2.28
CA LYS A 113 5.64 15.07 -3.16
C LYS A 113 4.18 15.29 -2.73
N SER A 114 3.48 14.23 -2.31
CA SER A 114 2.10 14.32 -1.83
C SER A 114 2.00 15.12 -0.52
N PHE A 115 2.96 14.97 0.40
CA PHE A 115 2.98 15.73 1.65
C PHE A 115 3.24 17.23 1.41
N MET A 116 4.17 17.58 0.51
CA MET A 116 4.46 18.98 0.21
C MET A 116 3.28 19.72 -0.43
N GLN A 117 2.49 19.06 -1.28
CA GLN A 117 1.28 19.66 -1.86
C GLN A 117 0.16 19.89 -0.83
N SER A 118 0.12 19.11 0.26
CA SER A 118 -0.82 19.32 1.35
C SER A 118 -0.38 20.42 2.33
N GLY A 119 0.93 20.69 2.43
CA GLY A 119 1.49 21.71 3.34
C GLY A 119 1.50 23.15 2.79
N LEU A 120 1.37 23.33 1.47
CA LEU A 120 1.37 24.64 0.81
C LEU A 120 -0.01 25.34 0.78
N LYS A 121 -1.01 24.80 1.51
CA LYS A 121 -2.33 25.44 1.71
C LYS A 121 -2.45 26.14 3.08
N GLY A 122 -1.33 26.42 3.74
CA GLY A 122 -1.22 27.32 4.90
C GLY A 122 -0.53 28.62 4.52
#